data_AF-A0A086KUM1-F1
#
_entry.id   AF-A0A086KUM1-F1
#
_cell.length_a   1.000
_cell.length_b   1.000
_cell.length_c   1.000
_cell.angle_alpha   90.00
_cell.angle_beta   90.00
_cell.angle_gamma   90.00
#
_symmetry.space_group_name_H-M   'P 1'
#
loop_
_entity.id
_entity.type
_entity.pdbx_description
1 polymer ?
#
loop_
_entity_poly.entity_id
_entity_poly.type
_entity_poly.pdbx_seq_one_letter_code
_entity_poly.pdbx_strand_id
1 'polypeptide(L)'
;MALLTEIAALWVRDLLRRTLGGRPEQTAWLHLGYWEDPRRSSQVAAFCSRYLWAGAVVYLATLVSLSLLFKSAKRMKNAHGQQAHADGKRDSKRCSAPGSTPSLVYMIWNAVVSFVAFLALSALVKEDASTFLSPLFRLPSNYRPVTRAVVSLVAPGTFAFFFADTLLCLALERPRLTFTHVAGHLYFPLFLNYCVETGLSAVHTLVLLHLAGLALGRALAVSSAAAFFVAAPFARREGEPRSAAKGVLAEQRNRASESTHKHQRGESKRACEERASSEKGEVSSAAEKERETDDRGLWAFFTWCERVLEVMQSWVTAAVCCCALYDPTTGLLAGASSMWTACKWGVSMETLLSYYSMSMYLSHYHKELRAFMFTFLVYFHMFAFVGVLMLLSHRSAWHLFFEVIGFYMVGGLGITCGAHRLWAHRSYKAALPWRISMLILNSFANQGSIYHWSRDHRVHHKNSDTASDPYDSSKGFFYCHMGWLLYKKPQEVLIAGKDIDCSDLLEDPCVVIQRKLDPWWNQFFCFVLPGIYGYYVYNSFWLGFFVHGALRWCMTLHATWTVNSVAHFWGDRPYAPKTRPSESIFTSFVAVGEGWHNWHHMYPYDYAAAEGGVFENYNPSKL
;
A
#
# COMPACT_ATOMS: atom_id res chain seq x y z
N MET A 1 -32.20 -10.53 -24.32
CA MET A 1 -31.21 -10.72 -23.24
C MET A 1 -31.19 -12.15 -22.72
N ALA A 2 -32.26 -12.69 -22.11
CA ALA A 2 -32.30 -14.11 -21.70
C ALA A 2 -31.98 -15.09 -22.85
N LEU A 3 -32.52 -14.83 -24.05
CA LEU A 3 -32.23 -15.61 -25.25
C LEU A 3 -30.74 -15.56 -25.66
N LEU A 4 -30.06 -14.41 -25.50
CA LEU A 4 -28.63 -14.28 -25.82
C LEU A 4 -27.76 -15.03 -24.80
N THR A 5 -28.19 -15.04 -23.53
CA THR A 5 -27.55 -15.82 -22.45
C THR A 5 -27.67 -17.32 -22.71
N GLU A 6 -28.83 -17.76 -23.17
CA GLU A 6 -29.10 -19.16 -23.52
C GLU A 6 -28.28 -19.59 -24.74
N ILE A 7 -28.20 -18.75 -25.77
CA ILE A 7 -27.37 -18.99 -26.97
C ILE A 7 -25.88 -19.10 -26.60
N ALA A 8 -25.37 -18.22 -25.74
CA ALA A 8 -23.97 -18.25 -25.29
C ALA A 8 -23.65 -19.50 -24.46
N ALA A 9 -24.56 -19.90 -23.56
CA ALA A 9 -24.42 -21.13 -22.76
C ALA A 9 -24.45 -22.39 -23.64
N LEU A 10 -25.33 -22.43 -24.64
CA LEU A 10 -25.40 -23.52 -25.62
C LEU A 10 -24.12 -23.60 -26.47
N TRP A 11 -23.55 -22.45 -26.84
CA TRP A 11 -22.31 -22.37 -27.61
C TRP A 11 -21.08 -22.85 -26.81
N VAL A 12 -20.95 -22.42 -25.55
CA VAL A 12 -19.88 -22.90 -24.64
C VAL A 12 -20.02 -24.40 -24.34
N ARG A 13 -21.25 -24.88 -24.14
CA ARG A 13 -21.53 -26.30 -23.94
C ARG A 13 -21.15 -27.15 -25.15
N ASP A 14 -21.43 -26.66 -26.36
CA ASP A 14 -21.09 -27.34 -27.61
C ASP A 14 -19.58 -27.33 -27.87
N LEU A 15 -18.91 -26.20 -27.62
CA LEU A 15 -17.46 -26.09 -27.67
C LEU A 15 -16.78 -27.07 -26.71
N LEU A 16 -17.23 -27.12 -25.45
CA LEU A 16 -16.72 -28.04 -24.43
C LEU A 16 -16.97 -29.51 -24.78
N ARG A 17 -18.16 -29.84 -25.31
CA ARG A 17 -18.47 -31.20 -25.79
C ARG A 17 -17.54 -31.64 -26.93
N ARG A 18 -17.25 -30.74 -27.86
CA ARG A 18 -16.34 -30.99 -28.99
C ARG A 18 -14.89 -31.13 -28.54
N THR A 19 -14.43 -30.29 -27.62
CA THR A 19 -13.05 -30.37 -27.09
C THR A 19 -12.81 -31.55 -26.15
N LEU A 20 -13.84 -32.02 -25.43
CA LEU A 20 -13.73 -33.12 -24.46
C LEU A 20 -14.16 -34.48 -25.03
N GLY A 21 -14.28 -34.62 -26.35
CA GLY A 21 -14.44 -35.93 -27.00
C GLY A 21 -15.78 -36.62 -26.77
N GLY A 22 -16.85 -35.88 -26.50
CA GLY A 22 -18.23 -36.39 -26.61
C GLY A 22 -18.66 -37.47 -25.60
N ARG A 23 -17.94 -37.68 -24.48
CA ARG A 23 -18.36 -38.63 -23.43
C ARG A 23 -19.39 -37.99 -22.49
N PRO A 24 -20.66 -38.46 -22.45
CA PRO A 24 -21.73 -37.83 -21.67
C PRO A 24 -21.42 -37.73 -20.18
N GLU A 25 -20.73 -38.72 -19.63
CA GLU A 25 -20.37 -38.81 -18.21
C GLU A 25 -19.42 -37.70 -17.74
N GLN A 26 -18.58 -37.18 -18.64
CA GLN A 26 -17.63 -36.10 -18.36
C GLN A 26 -18.24 -34.70 -18.55
N THR A 27 -19.48 -34.61 -19.03
CA THR A 27 -20.21 -33.34 -19.25
C THR A 27 -21.55 -33.30 -18.51
N ALA A 28 -21.92 -34.37 -17.81
CA ALA A 28 -23.17 -34.50 -17.05
C ALA A 28 -23.33 -33.43 -15.96
N TRP A 29 -22.21 -32.90 -15.44
CA TRP A 29 -22.18 -31.80 -14.47
C TRP A 29 -22.62 -30.45 -15.04
N LEU A 30 -22.78 -30.31 -16.36
CA LEU A 30 -23.32 -29.11 -16.99
C LEU A 30 -24.87 -29.05 -16.93
N HIS A 31 -25.55 -30.12 -16.51
CA HIS A 31 -27.00 -30.14 -16.35
C HIS A 31 -27.44 -29.54 -15.00
N LEU A 32 -28.40 -28.62 -15.03
CA LEU A 32 -28.95 -27.94 -13.83
C LEU A 32 -29.44 -28.92 -12.75
N GLY A 33 -30.15 -29.98 -13.13
CA GLY A 33 -30.62 -31.01 -12.19
C GLY A 33 -29.50 -31.81 -11.51
N TYR A 34 -28.28 -31.81 -12.06
CA TYR A 34 -27.12 -32.45 -11.44
C TYR A 34 -26.67 -31.70 -10.16
N TRP A 35 -26.88 -30.38 -10.11
CA TRP A 35 -26.52 -29.53 -8.98
C TRP A 35 -27.51 -29.57 -7.81
N GLU A 36 -28.67 -30.21 -8.02
CA GLU A 36 -29.69 -30.40 -6.99
C GLU A 36 -29.21 -31.38 -5.92
N ASP A 37 -28.43 -32.40 -6.29
CA ASP A 37 -27.80 -33.35 -5.37
C ASP A 37 -26.53 -32.75 -4.71
N PRO A 38 -26.55 -32.51 -3.38
CA PRO A 38 -25.42 -31.96 -2.64
C PRO A 38 -24.13 -32.77 -2.75
N ARG A 39 -24.21 -34.11 -2.87
CA ARG A 39 -23.02 -34.96 -2.97
C ARG A 39 -22.37 -34.85 -4.34
N ARG A 40 -23.16 -34.82 -5.40
CA ARG A 40 -22.66 -34.77 -6.79
C ARG A 40 -22.08 -33.40 -7.14
N SER A 41 -22.74 -32.32 -6.70
CA SER A 41 -22.21 -30.95 -6.84
C SER A 41 -20.86 -30.76 -6.13
N SER A 42 -20.70 -31.31 -4.92
CA SER A 42 -19.43 -31.26 -4.17
C SER A 42 -18.29 -32.02 -4.87
N GLN A 43 -18.59 -33.15 -5.52
CA GLN A 43 -17.59 -33.96 -6.23
C GLN A 43 -17.03 -33.27 -7.47
N VAL A 44 -17.87 -32.54 -8.21
CA VAL A 44 -17.45 -31.77 -9.39
C VAL A 44 -16.65 -30.54 -8.98
N ALA A 45 -17.06 -29.84 -7.92
CA ALA A 45 -16.28 -28.73 -7.36
C ALA A 45 -14.87 -29.19 -6.96
N ALA A 46 -14.76 -30.36 -6.30
CA ALA A 46 -13.48 -30.98 -5.96
C ALA A 46 -12.68 -31.48 -7.18
N PHE A 47 -13.35 -31.87 -8.27
CA PHE A 47 -12.70 -32.23 -9.52
C PHE A 47 -12.11 -30.98 -10.20
N CYS A 48 -12.93 -29.95 -10.43
CA CYS A 48 -12.47 -28.69 -11.04
C CYS A 48 -11.34 -28.05 -10.22
N SER A 49 -11.39 -28.08 -8.89
CA SER A 49 -10.34 -27.54 -8.03
C SER A 49 -9.00 -28.25 -8.21
N ARG A 50 -8.99 -29.58 -8.32
CA ARG A 50 -7.77 -30.42 -8.45
C ARG A 50 -7.04 -30.24 -9.79
N TYR A 51 -7.76 -30.05 -10.90
CA TYR A 51 -7.12 -29.88 -12.21
C TYR A 51 -6.61 -28.46 -12.47
N LEU A 52 -7.14 -27.44 -11.77
CA LEU A 52 -6.58 -26.08 -11.80
C LEU A 52 -5.29 -25.93 -10.98
N TRP A 53 -5.09 -26.77 -9.96
CA TRP A 53 -3.80 -26.89 -9.27
C TRP A 53 -2.67 -27.32 -10.22
N ALA A 54 -2.94 -28.18 -11.20
CA ALA A 54 -1.98 -28.49 -12.25
C ALA A 54 -1.64 -27.26 -13.11
N GLY A 55 -2.63 -26.39 -13.37
CA GLY A 55 -2.42 -25.09 -14.01
C GLY A 55 -1.59 -24.12 -13.16
N ALA A 56 -1.80 -24.08 -11.84
CA ALA A 56 -1.02 -23.26 -10.90
C ALA A 56 0.45 -23.74 -10.78
N VAL A 57 0.68 -25.05 -10.81
CA VAL A 57 2.05 -25.63 -10.84
C VAL A 57 2.77 -25.30 -12.14
N VAL A 58 2.09 -25.42 -13.29
CA VAL A 58 2.64 -25.00 -14.59
C VAL A 58 2.89 -23.49 -14.61
N TYR A 59 2.01 -22.68 -14.01
CA TYR A 59 2.16 -21.23 -13.88
C TYR A 59 3.36 -20.82 -13.00
N LEU A 60 3.53 -21.44 -11.83
CA LEU A 60 4.68 -21.22 -10.96
C LEU A 60 6.00 -21.65 -11.63
N ALA A 61 6.01 -22.79 -12.32
CA ALA A 61 7.15 -23.23 -13.13
C ALA A 61 7.46 -22.25 -14.27
N THR A 62 6.44 -21.62 -14.85
CA THR A 62 6.59 -20.59 -15.90
C THR A 62 7.12 -19.28 -15.33
N LEU A 63 6.70 -18.86 -14.13
CA LEU A 63 7.24 -17.68 -13.44
C LEU A 63 8.72 -17.85 -13.04
N VAL A 64 9.09 -19.04 -12.56
CA VAL A 64 10.50 -19.38 -12.27
C VAL A 64 11.32 -19.37 -13.57
N SER A 65 10.79 -19.94 -14.65
CA SER A 65 11.43 -19.95 -15.98
C SER A 65 11.55 -18.54 -16.58
N LEU A 66 10.55 -17.67 -16.37
CA LEU A 66 10.58 -16.26 -16.76
C LEU A 66 11.63 -15.47 -15.97
N SER A 67 11.81 -15.74 -14.67
CA SER A 67 12.86 -15.10 -13.87
C SER A 67 14.28 -15.43 -14.38
N LEU A 68 14.48 -16.65 -14.90
CA LEU A 68 15.73 -17.09 -15.53
C LEU A 68 15.91 -16.43 -16.91
N LEU A 69 14.84 -16.26 -17.68
CA LEU A 69 14.81 -15.50 -18.93
C LEU A 69 15.11 -14.00 -18.72
N PHE A 70 14.60 -13.37 -17.66
CA PHE A 70 14.91 -11.96 -17.34
C PHE A 70 16.37 -11.76 -16.90
N LYS A 71 16.99 -12.74 -16.23
CA LYS A 71 18.44 -12.73 -15.97
C LYS A 71 19.26 -12.85 -17.26
N SER A 72 18.78 -13.62 -18.25
CA SER A 72 19.39 -13.73 -19.58
C SER A 72 19.22 -12.47 -20.43
N ALA A 73 18.03 -11.85 -20.42
CA ALA A 73 17.75 -10.60 -21.13
C ALA A 73 18.58 -9.42 -20.59
N LYS A 74 18.89 -9.40 -19.28
CA LYS A 74 19.79 -8.41 -18.67
C LYS A 74 21.25 -8.57 -19.16
N ARG A 75 21.69 -9.80 -19.45
CA ARG A 75 22.99 -10.07 -20.08
C ARG A 75 23.02 -9.60 -21.54
N MET A 76 21.94 -9.78 -22.30
CA MET A 76 21.85 -9.25 -23.68
C MET A 76 21.75 -7.72 -23.74
N LYS A 77 21.10 -7.07 -22.75
CA LYS A 77 21.05 -5.60 -22.65
C LYS A 77 22.42 -4.97 -22.40
N ASN A 78 23.29 -5.65 -21.65
CA ASN A 78 24.68 -5.21 -21.44
C ASN A 78 25.53 -5.38 -22.71
N ALA A 79 25.28 -6.42 -23.51
CA ALA A 79 25.94 -6.62 -24.80
C ALA A 79 25.52 -5.57 -25.85
N HIS A 80 24.22 -5.23 -25.94
CA HIS A 80 23.73 -4.16 -26.81
C HIS A 80 24.09 -2.75 -26.32
N GLY A 81 24.20 -2.54 -25.00
CA GLY A 81 24.63 -1.26 -24.41
C GLY A 81 26.10 -0.91 -24.71
N GLN A 82 26.96 -1.93 -24.90
CA GLN A 82 28.34 -1.73 -25.37
C GLN A 82 28.39 -1.40 -26.86
N GLN A 83 27.44 -1.91 -27.66
CA GLN A 83 27.37 -1.66 -29.10
C GLN A 83 26.75 -0.30 -29.44
N ALA A 84 25.75 0.15 -28.66
CA ALA A 84 25.13 1.47 -28.80
C ALA A 84 26.03 2.63 -28.32
N HIS A 85 27.08 2.35 -27.55
CA HIS A 85 28.08 3.36 -27.15
C HIS A 85 29.09 3.67 -28.26
N ALA A 86 29.17 2.84 -29.31
CA ALA A 86 30.03 3.03 -30.47
C ALA A 86 29.38 3.94 -31.54
N ASP A 87 28.06 3.88 -31.70
CA ASP A 87 27.31 4.72 -32.65
C ASP A 87 26.75 5.97 -31.97
N GLY A 88 27.62 6.96 -31.80
CA GLY A 88 27.34 8.18 -31.06
C GLY A 88 26.32 9.14 -31.70
N LYS A 89 25.78 9.98 -30.81
CA LYS A 89 25.54 11.41 -31.04
C LYS A 89 24.76 11.76 -32.32
N ARG A 90 23.44 11.57 -32.30
CA ARG A 90 22.46 12.51 -32.87
C ARG A 90 21.08 12.22 -32.28
N ASP A 91 20.40 13.29 -31.87
CA ASP A 91 18.99 13.37 -31.46
C ASP A 91 18.57 12.78 -30.10
N SER A 92 18.78 13.57 -29.03
CA SER A 92 18.10 13.38 -27.74
C SER A 92 17.50 14.70 -27.20
N LYS A 93 16.48 15.22 -27.89
CA LYS A 93 15.46 16.10 -27.27
C LYS A 93 14.07 15.74 -27.79
N ARG A 94 13.57 14.58 -27.38
CA ARG A 94 12.13 14.31 -27.30
C ARG A 94 11.88 13.62 -25.96
N CYS A 95 11.49 14.42 -24.96
CA CYS A 95 10.91 13.89 -23.73
C CYS A 95 9.65 13.11 -24.12
N SER A 96 9.65 11.79 -23.96
CA SER A 96 8.45 10.97 -24.08
C SER A 96 7.60 11.16 -22.82
N ALA A 97 6.42 11.75 -23.00
CA ALA A 97 5.40 11.87 -21.96
C ALA A 97 4.95 10.47 -21.47
N PRO A 98 4.59 10.31 -20.19
CA PRO A 98 4.03 9.06 -19.67
C PRO A 98 2.54 9.02 -20.00
N GLY A 99 2.19 8.38 -21.12
CA GLY A 99 0.80 8.19 -21.52
C GLY A 99 0.71 7.22 -22.68
N SER A 100 0.83 5.92 -22.42
CA SER A 100 0.39 4.93 -23.40
C SER A 100 -1.12 5.09 -23.59
N THR A 101 -1.56 5.36 -24.81
CA THR A 101 -2.98 5.35 -25.18
C THR A 101 -3.64 4.05 -24.69
N PRO A 102 -4.78 4.10 -23.98
CA PRO A 102 -5.47 2.90 -23.53
C PRO A 102 -5.76 1.97 -24.72
N SER A 103 -5.53 0.67 -24.59
CA SER A 103 -5.82 -0.25 -25.69
C SER A 103 -7.33 -0.50 -25.80
N LEU A 104 -7.89 -0.32 -27.00
CA LEU A 104 -9.28 -0.68 -27.30
C LEU A 104 -9.56 -2.16 -26.98
N VAL A 105 -8.59 -3.05 -27.25
CA VAL A 105 -8.69 -4.48 -26.94
C VAL A 105 -8.78 -4.71 -25.42
N TYR A 106 -7.98 -3.98 -24.63
CA TYR A 106 -8.00 -4.06 -23.17
C TYR A 106 -9.30 -3.48 -22.58
N MET A 107 -9.84 -2.42 -23.20
CA MET A 107 -11.13 -1.84 -22.82
C MET A 107 -12.29 -2.81 -23.08
N ILE A 108 -12.33 -3.46 -24.25
CA ILE A 108 -13.34 -4.48 -24.57
C ILE A 108 -13.23 -5.66 -23.60
N TRP A 109 -12.01 -6.11 -23.32
CA TRP A 109 -11.76 -7.16 -22.33
C TRP A 109 -12.30 -6.81 -20.94
N ASN A 110 -12.00 -5.61 -20.43
CA ASN A 110 -12.52 -5.14 -19.14
C ASN A 110 -14.06 -5.04 -19.13
N ALA A 111 -14.68 -4.62 -20.24
CA ALA A 111 -16.14 -4.57 -20.35
C ALA A 111 -16.77 -5.97 -20.30
N VAL A 112 -16.18 -6.96 -20.99
CA VAL A 112 -16.66 -8.35 -20.97
C VAL A 112 -16.52 -8.95 -19.58
N VAL A 113 -15.35 -8.78 -18.93
CA VAL A 113 -15.12 -9.29 -17.57
C VAL A 113 -16.07 -8.65 -16.57
N SER A 114 -16.27 -7.33 -16.65
CA SER A 114 -17.23 -6.60 -15.81
C SER A 114 -18.66 -7.13 -15.98
N PHE A 115 -19.09 -7.33 -17.23
CA PHE A 115 -20.43 -7.85 -17.54
C PHE A 115 -20.65 -9.26 -16.98
N VAL A 116 -19.69 -10.17 -17.16
CA VAL A 116 -19.75 -11.53 -16.61
C VAL A 116 -19.80 -11.50 -15.08
N ALA A 117 -19.01 -10.62 -14.44
CA ALA A 117 -19.02 -10.45 -13.00
C ALA A 117 -20.37 -9.92 -12.47
N PHE A 118 -20.98 -8.94 -13.15
CA PHE A 118 -22.32 -8.44 -12.80
C PHE A 118 -23.42 -9.50 -12.96
N LEU A 119 -23.33 -10.37 -13.97
CA LEU A 119 -24.26 -11.48 -14.14
C LEU A 119 -24.15 -12.49 -13.00
N ALA A 120 -22.93 -12.88 -12.64
CA ALA A 120 -22.69 -13.78 -11.52
C ALA A 120 -23.16 -13.18 -10.18
N LEU A 121 -22.91 -11.88 -9.98
CA LEU A 121 -23.38 -11.13 -8.82
C LEU A 121 -24.91 -11.09 -8.76
N SER A 122 -25.58 -10.80 -9.89
CA SER A 122 -27.04 -10.81 -9.95
C SER A 122 -27.64 -12.19 -9.68
N ALA A 123 -26.99 -13.27 -10.10
CA ALA A 123 -27.45 -14.62 -9.81
C ALA A 123 -27.37 -14.93 -8.30
N LEU A 124 -26.27 -14.55 -7.64
CA LEU A 124 -26.12 -14.64 -6.18
C LEU A 124 -27.19 -13.81 -5.44
N VAL A 125 -27.41 -12.56 -5.87
CA VAL A 125 -28.39 -11.65 -5.24
C VAL A 125 -29.82 -12.18 -5.33
N LYS A 126 -30.22 -12.67 -6.51
CA LYS A 126 -31.60 -13.12 -6.74
C LYS A 126 -31.93 -14.43 -6.01
N GLU A 127 -30.97 -15.34 -5.93
CA GLU A 127 -31.20 -16.68 -5.38
C GLU A 127 -31.14 -16.71 -3.84
N ASP A 128 -30.36 -15.83 -3.22
CA ASP A 128 -30.14 -15.85 -1.78
C ASP A 128 -30.04 -14.43 -1.17
N ALA A 129 -31.11 -13.63 -1.29
CA ALA A 129 -31.18 -12.28 -0.70
C ALA A 129 -30.90 -12.25 0.82
N SER A 130 -31.13 -13.37 1.53
CA SER A 130 -30.83 -13.55 2.95
C SER A 130 -29.34 -13.49 3.29
N THR A 131 -28.46 -13.88 2.37
CA THR A 131 -27.00 -13.77 2.58
C THR A 131 -26.49 -12.32 2.65
N PHE A 132 -27.26 -11.33 2.17
CA PHE A 132 -26.89 -9.90 2.20
C PHE A 132 -27.18 -9.24 3.54
N LEU A 133 -28.19 -9.72 4.27
CA LEU A 133 -28.68 -9.11 5.51
C LEU A 133 -28.16 -9.82 6.78
N SER A 134 -27.56 -11.01 6.63
CA SER A 134 -27.00 -11.80 7.74
C SER A 134 -25.45 -11.80 7.89
N PRO A 135 -24.64 -10.84 7.36
CA PRO A 135 -23.24 -11.16 7.03
C PRO A 135 -22.21 -10.97 8.16
N LEU A 136 -22.59 -11.02 9.45
CA LEU A 136 -21.58 -10.97 10.52
C LEU A 136 -21.76 -12.02 11.65
N PHE A 137 -22.97 -12.56 11.86
CA PHE A 137 -23.24 -13.39 13.06
C PHE A 137 -24.16 -14.60 12.85
N ARG A 138 -24.68 -14.86 11.65
CA ARG A 138 -25.49 -16.07 11.37
C ARG A 138 -25.18 -16.67 10.02
N LEU A 139 -24.77 -17.94 10.06
CA LEU A 139 -24.41 -18.76 8.90
C LEU A 139 -25.66 -19.48 8.35
N PRO A 140 -25.91 -19.47 7.03
CA PRO A 140 -26.95 -20.30 6.44
C PRO A 140 -26.53 -21.77 6.50
N SER A 141 -27.43 -22.64 6.99
CA SER A 141 -27.16 -24.07 7.18
C SER A 141 -27.16 -24.88 5.88
N ASN A 142 -27.69 -24.34 4.78
CA ASN A 142 -27.73 -24.98 3.46
C ASN A 142 -27.69 -23.95 2.33
N TYR A 143 -26.75 -24.10 1.40
CA TYR A 143 -26.71 -23.31 0.16
C TYR A 143 -27.67 -23.88 -0.89
N ARG A 144 -28.39 -23.01 -1.60
CA ARG A 144 -29.20 -23.40 -2.77
C ARG A 144 -28.31 -23.89 -3.92
N PRO A 145 -28.81 -24.78 -4.81
CA PRO A 145 -28.06 -25.32 -5.95
C PRO A 145 -27.35 -24.27 -6.82
N VAL A 146 -28.02 -23.16 -7.11
CA VAL A 146 -27.45 -22.07 -7.93
C VAL A 146 -26.31 -21.34 -7.20
N THR A 147 -26.48 -21.04 -5.92
CA THR A 147 -25.42 -20.47 -5.07
C THR A 147 -24.18 -21.37 -5.04
N ARG A 148 -24.37 -22.69 -4.90
CA ARG A 148 -23.26 -23.66 -4.94
C ARG A 148 -22.55 -23.65 -6.30
N ALA A 149 -23.31 -23.67 -7.39
CA ALA A 149 -22.74 -23.63 -8.74
C ALA A 149 -21.92 -22.34 -8.97
N VAL A 150 -22.44 -21.17 -8.59
CA VAL A 150 -21.70 -19.90 -8.72
C VAL A 150 -20.44 -19.92 -7.87
N VAL A 151 -20.53 -20.29 -6.59
CA VAL A 151 -19.38 -20.38 -5.69
C VAL A 151 -18.30 -21.33 -6.22
N SER A 152 -18.68 -22.48 -6.76
CA SER A 152 -17.76 -23.47 -7.35
C SER A 152 -17.14 -23.04 -8.68
N LEU A 153 -17.83 -22.19 -9.46
CA LEU A 153 -17.35 -21.71 -10.76
C LEU A 153 -16.56 -20.40 -10.69
N VAL A 154 -16.71 -19.61 -9.63
CA VAL A 154 -16.02 -18.32 -9.50
C VAL A 154 -14.52 -18.50 -9.35
N ALA A 155 -14.04 -19.41 -8.52
CA ALA A 155 -12.61 -19.67 -8.36
C ALA A 155 -11.92 -20.12 -9.68
N PRO A 156 -12.40 -21.17 -10.38
CA PRO A 156 -11.81 -21.59 -11.65
C PRO A 156 -11.95 -20.54 -12.76
N GLY A 157 -13.11 -19.88 -12.85
CA GLY A 157 -13.36 -18.84 -13.84
C GLY A 157 -12.47 -17.62 -13.65
N THR A 158 -12.34 -17.13 -12.41
CA THR A 158 -11.47 -16.00 -12.05
C THR A 158 -10.02 -16.29 -12.42
N PHE A 159 -9.52 -17.50 -12.15
CA PHE A 159 -8.14 -17.88 -12.49
C PHE A 159 -7.88 -17.75 -14.00
N ALA A 160 -8.80 -18.22 -14.85
CA ALA A 160 -8.68 -18.09 -16.30
C ALA A 160 -8.74 -16.63 -16.76
N PHE A 161 -9.66 -15.83 -16.20
CA PHE A 161 -9.76 -14.39 -16.51
C PHE A 161 -8.51 -13.64 -16.09
N PHE A 162 -7.97 -13.85 -14.88
CA PHE A 162 -6.76 -13.18 -14.42
C PHE A 162 -5.49 -13.59 -15.15
N PHE A 163 -5.40 -14.84 -15.58
CA PHE A 163 -4.31 -15.28 -16.44
C PHE A 163 -4.33 -14.56 -17.79
N ALA A 164 -5.51 -14.50 -18.44
CA ALA A 164 -5.69 -13.75 -19.68
C ALA A 164 -5.43 -12.24 -19.49
N ASP A 165 -5.87 -11.66 -18.37
CA ASP A 165 -5.63 -10.26 -18.03
C ASP A 165 -4.14 -9.93 -17.89
N THR A 166 -3.38 -10.81 -17.23
CA THR A 166 -1.93 -10.69 -17.07
C THR A 166 -1.21 -10.78 -18.42
N LEU A 167 -1.61 -11.73 -19.27
CA LEU A 167 -1.07 -11.86 -20.63
C LEU A 167 -1.38 -10.65 -21.49
N LEU A 168 -2.59 -10.10 -21.37
CA LEU A 168 -3.03 -8.94 -22.13
C LEU A 168 -2.28 -7.67 -21.68
N CYS A 169 -2.05 -7.52 -20.37
CA CYS A 169 -1.19 -6.47 -19.81
C CYS A 169 0.26 -6.60 -20.31
N LEU A 170 0.83 -7.82 -20.32
CA LEU A 170 2.17 -8.08 -20.86
C LEU A 170 2.27 -7.80 -22.36
N ALA A 171 1.22 -8.10 -23.12
CA ALA A 171 1.21 -7.92 -24.56
C ALA A 171 1.05 -6.44 -24.94
N LEU A 172 0.16 -5.71 -24.24
CA LEU A 172 -0.33 -4.40 -24.67
C LEU A 172 0.18 -3.22 -23.82
N GLU A 173 0.46 -3.43 -22.52
CA GLU A 173 0.79 -2.36 -21.56
C GLU A 173 2.11 -2.62 -20.83
N ARG A 174 3.17 -2.94 -21.60
CA ARG A 174 4.46 -3.51 -21.16
C ARG A 174 5.20 -2.94 -19.91
N PRO A 175 4.90 -1.77 -19.30
CA PRO A 175 5.53 -1.40 -18.02
C PRO A 175 4.68 -1.55 -16.74
N ARG A 176 3.46 -2.13 -16.74
CA ARG A 176 2.53 -2.06 -15.58
C ARG A 176 2.39 -3.29 -14.67
N LEU A 177 3.30 -4.26 -14.74
CA LEU A 177 3.22 -5.42 -13.85
C LEU A 177 3.79 -5.11 -12.45
N THR A 178 2.91 -4.97 -11.47
CA THR A 178 3.27 -4.77 -10.06
C THR A 178 3.23 -6.09 -9.30
N PHE A 179 3.95 -6.15 -8.17
CA PHE A 179 3.84 -7.28 -7.23
C PHE A 179 2.38 -7.49 -6.78
N THR A 180 1.65 -6.40 -6.50
CA THR A 180 0.24 -6.47 -6.08
C THR A 180 -0.66 -7.06 -7.17
N HIS A 181 -0.40 -6.76 -8.45
CA HIS A 181 -1.13 -7.33 -9.58
C HIS A 181 -0.91 -8.86 -9.66
N VAL A 182 0.35 -9.30 -9.65
CA VAL A 182 0.68 -10.74 -9.72
C VAL A 182 0.18 -11.49 -8.49
N ALA A 183 0.43 -10.94 -7.29
CA ALA A 183 0.01 -11.56 -6.05
C ALA A 183 -1.51 -11.65 -5.97
N GLY A 184 -2.25 -10.58 -6.25
CA GLY A 184 -3.72 -10.58 -6.24
C GLY A 184 -4.33 -11.55 -7.24
N HIS A 185 -3.76 -11.64 -8.45
CA HIS A 185 -4.23 -12.55 -9.51
C HIS A 185 -3.98 -14.03 -9.20
N LEU A 186 -2.93 -14.35 -8.44
CA LEU A 186 -2.59 -15.73 -8.08
C LEU A 186 -3.24 -16.16 -6.76
N TYR A 187 -3.07 -15.35 -5.73
CA TYR A 187 -3.48 -15.67 -4.36
C TYR A 187 -4.99 -15.80 -4.25
N PHE A 188 -5.74 -14.83 -4.75
CA PHE A 188 -7.17 -14.74 -4.47
C PHE A 188 -7.97 -15.92 -5.07
N PRO A 189 -7.72 -16.35 -6.32
CA PRO A 189 -8.36 -17.57 -6.84
C PRO A 189 -7.96 -18.84 -6.09
N LEU A 190 -6.69 -18.97 -5.68
CA LEU A 190 -6.23 -20.12 -4.89
C LEU A 190 -6.88 -20.14 -3.50
N PHE A 191 -7.00 -18.98 -2.87
CA PHE A 191 -7.65 -18.82 -1.58
C PHE A 191 -9.14 -19.15 -1.67
N LEU A 192 -9.88 -18.59 -2.63
CA LEU A 192 -11.28 -18.94 -2.84
C LEU A 192 -11.45 -20.44 -3.13
N ASN A 193 -10.60 -21.03 -3.97
CA ASN A 193 -10.68 -22.46 -4.28
C ASN A 193 -10.51 -23.31 -3.02
N TYR A 194 -9.54 -22.96 -2.17
CA TYR A 194 -9.34 -23.60 -0.88
C TYR A 194 -10.56 -23.42 0.04
N CYS A 195 -11.14 -22.23 0.11
CA CYS A 195 -12.36 -21.97 0.89
C CYS A 195 -13.56 -22.80 0.40
N VAL A 196 -13.70 -22.98 -0.92
CA VAL A 196 -14.77 -23.80 -1.50
C VAL A 196 -14.55 -25.28 -1.19
N GLU A 197 -13.33 -25.79 -1.38
CA GLU A 197 -12.97 -27.19 -1.12
C GLU A 197 -13.14 -27.55 0.37
N THR A 198 -12.75 -26.64 1.26
CA THR A 198 -12.86 -26.85 2.71
C THR A 198 -14.24 -26.54 3.27
N GLY A 199 -15.17 -26.04 2.46
CA GLY A 199 -16.54 -25.73 2.87
C GLY A 199 -16.65 -24.55 3.82
N LEU A 200 -15.81 -23.52 3.64
CA LEU A 200 -15.78 -22.34 4.51
C LEU A 200 -17.16 -21.67 4.55
N SER A 201 -17.67 -21.43 5.76
CA SER A 201 -19.02 -20.90 5.97
C SER A 201 -19.20 -19.46 5.46
N ALA A 202 -18.13 -18.67 5.34
CA ALA A 202 -18.13 -17.31 4.79
C ALA A 202 -17.74 -17.24 3.29
N VAL A 203 -17.55 -18.37 2.61
CA VAL A 203 -17.05 -18.38 1.22
C VAL A 203 -17.97 -17.63 0.26
N HIS A 204 -19.29 -17.66 0.49
CA HIS A 204 -20.26 -16.93 -0.32
C HIS A 204 -20.07 -15.41 -0.22
N THR A 205 -19.80 -14.89 0.98
CA THR A 205 -19.49 -13.48 1.22
C THR A 205 -18.17 -13.09 0.55
N LEU A 206 -17.13 -13.93 0.66
CA LEU A 206 -15.84 -13.68 0.00
C LEU A 206 -15.97 -13.67 -1.54
N VAL A 207 -16.73 -14.62 -2.09
CA VAL A 207 -17.06 -14.68 -3.53
C VAL A 207 -17.86 -13.44 -3.95
N LEU A 208 -18.81 -13.00 -3.13
CA LEU A 208 -19.62 -11.80 -3.38
C LEU A 208 -18.74 -10.55 -3.44
N LEU A 209 -17.91 -10.30 -2.41
CA LEU A 209 -17.01 -9.15 -2.36
C LEU A 209 -16.07 -9.13 -3.55
N HIS A 210 -15.54 -10.29 -3.93
CA HIS A 210 -14.69 -10.43 -5.10
C HIS A 210 -15.39 -10.07 -6.41
N LEU A 211 -16.57 -10.64 -6.64
CA LEU A 211 -17.35 -10.35 -7.84
C LEU A 211 -17.76 -8.88 -7.90
N ALA A 212 -18.13 -8.28 -6.77
CA ALA A 212 -18.43 -6.86 -6.68
C ALA A 212 -17.19 -5.99 -7.00
N GLY A 213 -16.04 -6.33 -6.42
CA GLY A 213 -14.76 -5.66 -6.69
C GLY A 213 -14.35 -5.76 -8.17
N LEU A 214 -14.49 -6.95 -8.77
CA LEU A 214 -14.24 -7.17 -10.20
C LEU A 214 -15.20 -6.37 -11.09
N ALA A 215 -16.50 -6.47 -10.82
CA ALA A 215 -17.52 -5.81 -11.61
C ALA A 215 -17.31 -4.29 -11.61
N LEU A 216 -17.14 -3.71 -10.42
CA LEU A 216 -16.97 -2.27 -10.22
C LEU A 216 -15.61 -1.78 -10.70
N GLY A 217 -14.51 -2.45 -10.33
CA GLY A 217 -13.16 -2.05 -10.72
C GLY A 217 -12.97 -2.05 -12.23
N ARG A 218 -13.44 -3.10 -12.92
CA ARG A 218 -13.35 -3.18 -14.39
C ARG A 218 -14.29 -2.20 -15.09
N ALA A 219 -15.47 -1.91 -14.52
CA ALA A 219 -16.34 -0.86 -15.03
C ALA A 219 -15.71 0.54 -14.90
N LEU A 220 -15.04 0.82 -13.77
CA LEU A 220 -14.30 2.06 -13.57
C LEU A 220 -13.12 2.18 -14.54
N ALA A 221 -12.40 1.09 -14.83
CA ALA A 221 -11.33 1.06 -15.82
C ALA A 221 -11.83 1.32 -17.26
N VAL A 222 -13.01 0.79 -17.62
CA VAL A 222 -13.65 1.11 -18.90
C VAL A 222 -14.09 2.58 -18.93
N SER A 223 -14.66 3.08 -17.83
CA SER A 223 -15.12 4.47 -17.71
C SER A 223 -13.95 5.45 -17.79
N SER A 224 -12.82 5.14 -17.17
CA SER A 224 -11.59 5.94 -17.26
C SER A 224 -11.00 5.91 -18.67
N ALA A 225 -10.93 4.74 -19.32
CA ALA A 225 -10.47 4.64 -20.70
C ALA A 225 -11.40 5.39 -21.67
N ALA A 226 -12.71 5.30 -21.48
CA ALA A 226 -13.70 6.04 -22.26
C ALA A 226 -13.55 7.56 -22.06
N ALA A 227 -13.43 8.03 -20.82
CA ALA A 227 -13.17 9.44 -20.52
C ALA A 227 -11.88 9.94 -21.17
N PHE A 228 -10.81 9.13 -21.18
CA PHE A 228 -9.57 9.45 -21.90
C PHE A 228 -9.80 9.62 -23.40
N PHE A 229 -10.56 8.71 -24.03
CA PHE A 229 -10.86 8.78 -25.46
C PHE A 229 -11.84 9.89 -25.85
N VAL A 230 -12.70 10.33 -24.92
CA VAL A 230 -13.58 11.49 -25.11
C VAL A 230 -12.80 12.80 -24.99
N ALA A 231 -11.79 12.85 -24.12
CA ALA A 231 -10.89 14.00 -23.97
C ALA A 231 -9.84 14.13 -25.10
N ALA A 232 -9.37 13.02 -25.66
CA ALA A 232 -8.29 12.96 -26.66
C ALA A 232 -8.55 13.66 -28.03
N PRO A 233 -9.77 13.78 -28.58
CA PRO A 233 -10.01 14.40 -29.90
C PRO A 233 -9.86 15.92 -29.87
N PHE A 234 -10.01 16.57 -28.71
CA PHE A 234 -9.90 18.03 -28.59
C PHE A 234 -8.45 18.52 -28.62
N ALA A 235 -7.50 17.77 -28.05
CA ALA A 235 -6.08 18.12 -28.10
C ALA A 235 -5.43 17.99 -29.50
N ARG A 236 -6.04 17.25 -30.45
CA ARG A 236 -5.47 17.08 -31.81
C ARG A 236 -5.94 18.11 -32.83
N ARG A 237 -7.01 18.86 -32.58
CA ARG A 237 -7.54 19.83 -33.56
C ARG A 237 -6.81 21.17 -33.60
N GLU A 238 -5.96 21.48 -32.63
CA GLU A 238 -5.13 22.70 -32.64
C GLU A 238 -3.76 22.54 -33.35
N GLY A 239 -3.48 21.37 -33.93
CA GLY A 239 -2.16 21.03 -34.46
C GLY A 239 -2.01 20.94 -35.99
N GLU A 240 -3.02 21.31 -36.80
CA GLU A 240 -2.89 21.33 -38.26
C GLU A 240 -2.76 22.75 -38.82
N PRO A 241 -1.65 23.10 -39.52
CA PRO A 241 -1.56 24.37 -40.20
C PRO A 241 -2.53 24.36 -41.40
N ARG A 242 -3.44 25.34 -41.47
CA ARG A 242 -4.21 25.68 -42.68
C ARG A 242 -3.25 26.02 -43.84
N SER A 243 -2.75 25.02 -44.55
CA SER A 243 -1.86 25.18 -45.71
C SER A 243 -2.59 25.12 -47.06
N ALA A 244 -3.88 24.78 -47.09
CA ALA A 244 -4.63 24.65 -48.36
C ALA A 244 -5.27 25.95 -48.89
N ALA A 245 -5.15 27.10 -48.20
CA ALA A 245 -5.72 28.38 -48.64
C ALA A 245 -4.67 29.41 -49.14
N LYS A 246 -3.39 29.02 -49.22
CA LYS A 246 -2.30 29.90 -49.70
C LYS A 246 -1.89 29.66 -51.17
N GLY A 247 -2.48 28.66 -51.84
CA GLY A 247 -2.21 28.36 -53.25
C GLY A 247 -2.95 29.25 -54.25
N VAL A 248 -4.11 29.82 -53.88
CA VAL A 248 -4.95 30.59 -54.82
C VAL A 248 -4.74 32.11 -54.71
N LEU A 249 -4.13 32.59 -53.63
CA LEU A 249 -3.83 34.02 -53.41
C LEU A 249 -2.42 34.44 -53.82
N ALA A 250 -1.55 33.50 -54.20
CA ALA A 250 -0.21 33.78 -54.71
C ALA A 250 -0.17 33.99 -56.24
N GLU A 251 -1.19 33.53 -56.97
CA GLU A 251 -1.22 33.61 -58.44
C GLU A 251 -1.93 34.88 -58.96
N GLN A 252 -2.75 35.54 -58.13
CA GLN A 252 -3.35 36.84 -58.45
C GLN A 252 -2.51 38.05 -58.01
N ARG A 253 -1.45 37.85 -57.21
CA ARG A 253 -0.60 38.93 -56.69
C ARG A 253 0.59 39.30 -57.61
N ASN A 254 0.86 38.49 -58.63
CA ASN A 254 1.91 38.74 -59.64
C ASN A 254 1.40 39.37 -60.96
N ARG A 255 0.12 39.78 -61.04
CA ARG A 255 -0.44 40.49 -62.22
C ARG A 255 -0.93 41.91 -61.93
N ALA A 256 -0.68 42.46 -60.75
CA ALA A 256 -1.16 43.79 -60.37
C ALA A 256 -0.05 44.68 -59.76
N SER A 257 1.17 44.59 -60.29
CA SER A 257 2.23 45.56 -60.08
C SER A 257 2.62 46.25 -61.38
N GLU A 258 1.61 46.77 -62.09
CA GLU A 258 1.77 47.86 -63.06
C GLU A 258 0.63 48.87 -62.79
N SER A 259 0.96 50.16 -62.83
CA SER A 259 0.11 51.35 -62.67
C SER A 259 -0.09 51.96 -61.25
N THR A 260 0.79 52.93 -60.96
CA THR A 260 0.53 54.32 -60.51
C THR A 260 -0.76 54.74 -59.75
N HIS A 261 -0.51 55.48 -58.65
CA HIS A 261 -1.18 56.70 -58.14
C HIS A 261 -2.53 56.71 -57.36
N LYS A 262 -2.45 57.35 -56.16
CA LYS A 262 -3.37 58.29 -55.45
C LYS A 262 -4.71 57.82 -54.79
N HIS A 263 -4.85 58.28 -53.53
CA HIS A 263 -6.04 58.80 -52.80
C HIS A 263 -6.98 57.90 -51.92
N GLN A 264 -7.03 58.31 -50.64
CA GLN A 264 -8.10 58.43 -49.60
C GLN A 264 -9.44 57.63 -49.60
N ARG A 265 -9.80 57.27 -48.34
CA ARG A 265 -11.13 57.18 -47.66
C ARG A 265 -11.99 55.91 -47.79
N GLY A 266 -12.36 55.33 -46.63
CA GLY A 266 -13.51 54.40 -46.53
C GLY A 266 -13.53 53.40 -45.35
N GLU A 267 -13.44 53.87 -44.09
CA GLU A 267 -13.80 53.08 -42.90
C GLU A 267 -15.30 53.26 -42.59
N SER A 268 -16.06 52.16 -42.44
CA SER A 268 -17.28 52.10 -41.60
C SER A 268 -18.00 50.74 -41.64
N LYS A 269 -17.74 49.83 -42.60
CA LYS A 269 -18.48 48.55 -42.67
C LYS A 269 -17.78 47.35 -42.02
N ARG A 270 -16.46 47.37 -41.80
CA ARG A 270 -15.73 46.25 -41.18
C ARG A 270 -15.84 46.16 -39.66
N ALA A 271 -16.05 47.29 -38.97
CA ALA A 271 -16.02 47.33 -37.50
C ALA A 271 -17.23 46.65 -36.83
N CYS A 272 -18.36 46.51 -37.52
CA CYS A 272 -19.56 45.91 -36.94
C CYS A 272 -19.61 44.37 -37.08
N GLU A 273 -18.96 43.81 -38.10
CA GLU A 273 -18.83 42.36 -38.27
C GLU A 273 -17.69 41.76 -37.42
N GLU A 274 -16.61 42.51 -37.19
CA GLU A 274 -15.51 42.05 -36.33
C GLU A 274 -15.93 41.90 -34.86
N ARG A 275 -16.76 42.81 -34.33
CA ARG A 275 -17.23 42.75 -32.94
C ARG A 275 -18.14 41.55 -32.63
N ALA A 276 -19.04 41.19 -33.56
CA ALA A 276 -19.92 40.04 -33.39
C ALA A 276 -19.20 38.69 -33.53
N SER A 277 -18.07 38.65 -34.25
CA SER A 277 -17.21 37.47 -34.37
C SER A 277 -16.29 37.29 -33.15
N SER A 278 -15.85 38.39 -32.53
CA SER A 278 -14.99 38.40 -31.34
C SER A 278 -15.73 37.87 -30.10
N GLU A 279 -16.94 38.35 -29.82
CA GLU A 279 -17.72 37.89 -28.65
C GLU A 279 -18.14 36.42 -28.75
N LYS A 280 -18.45 35.92 -29.95
CA LYS A 280 -18.76 34.49 -30.15
C LYS A 280 -17.52 33.59 -30.02
N GLY A 281 -16.33 34.09 -30.37
CA GLY A 281 -15.07 33.37 -30.24
C GLY A 281 -14.58 33.27 -28.79
N GLU A 282 -14.74 34.32 -27.99
CA GLU A 282 -14.34 34.33 -26.57
C GLU A 282 -15.24 33.47 -25.68
N VAL A 283 -16.57 33.46 -25.92
CA VAL A 283 -17.50 32.61 -25.16
C VAL A 283 -17.30 31.12 -25.48
N SER A 284 -16.96 30.77 -26.73
CA SER A 284 -16.62 29.40 -27.13
C SER A 284 -15.31 28.92 -26.49
N SER A 285 -14.29 29.78 -26.46
CA SER A 285 -12.96 29.47 -25.91
C SER A 285 -12.99 29.27 -24.38
N ALA A 286 -13.79 30.07 -23.67
CA ALA A 286 -13.97 29.92 -22.22
C ALA A 286 -14.72 28.63 -21.87
N ALA A 287 -15.80 28.32 -22.60
CA ALA A 287 -16.57 27.08 -22.42
C ALA A 287 -15.77 25.82 -22.82
N GLU A 288 -14.92 25.88 -23.85
CA GLU A 288 -14.01 24.78 -24.21
C GLU A 288 -12.91 24.57 -23.17
N LYS A 289 -12.36 25.64 -22.58
CA LYS A 289 -11.40 25.54 -21.48
C LYS A 289 -12.01 24.93 -20.22
N GLU A 290 -13.22 25.34 -19.84
CA GLU A 290 -13.96 24.73 -18.73
C GLU A 290 -14.23 23.24 -18.97
N ARG A 291 -14.62 22.88 -20.20
CA ARG A 291 -14.90 21.48 -20.59
C ARG A 291 -13.65 20.60 -20.64
N GLU A 292 -12.52 21.12 -21.11
CA GLU A 292 -11.24 20.39 -21.15
C GLU A 292 -10.59 20.25 -19.75
N THR A 293 -10.91 21.15 -18.81
CA THR A 293 -10.63 20.95 -17.38
C THR A 293 -11.55 19.93 -16.74
N ASP A 294 -12.82 19.88 -17.13
CA ASP A 294 -13.83 18.94 -16.61
C ASP A 294 -13.57 17.51 -17.07
N ASP A 295 -13.20 17.30 -18.35
CA ASP A 295 -12.89 15.99 -18.92
C ASP A 295 -11.59 15.37 -18.36
N ARG A 296 -10.56 16.20 -18.10
CA ARG A 296 -9.37 15.77 -17.33
C ARG A 296 -9.72 15.47 -15.86
N GLY A 297 -10.70 16.18 -15.31
CA GLY A 297 -11.28 15.92 -13.99
C GLY A 297 -11.95 14.55 -13.91
N LEU A 298 -12.79 14.21 -14.88
CA LEU A 298 -13.50 12.91 -14.96
C LEU A 298 -12.55 11.72 -15.05
N TRP A 299 -11.52 11.78 -15.91
CA TRP A 299 -10.52 10.71 -16.00
C TRP A 299 -9.76 10.50 -14.68
N ALA A 300 -9.32 11.61 -14.06
CA ALA A 300 -8.63 11.57 -12.77
C ALA A 300 -9.54 11.06 -11.65
N PHE A 301 -10.81 11.45 -11.66
CA PHE A 301 -11.83 10.99 -10.72
C PHE A 301 -12.06 9.48 -10.79
N PHE A 302 -12.29 8.93 -12.00
CA PHE A 302 -12.50 7.48 -12.14
C PHE A 302 -11.27 6.67 -11.75
N THR A 303 -10.07 7.17 -12.08
CA THR A 303 -8.81 6.53 -11.68
C THR A 303 -8.62 6.59 -10.16
N TRP A 304 -9.00 7.69 -9.52
CA TRP A 304 -9.00 7.81 -8.06
C TRP A 304 -9.98 6.82 -7.41
N CYS A 305 -11.22 6.74 -7.91
CA CYS A 305 -12.23 5.77 -7.44
C CYS A 305 -11.73 4.32 -7.55
N GLU A 306 -11.08 3.96 -8.66
CA GLU A 306 -10.48 2.63 -8.86
C GLU A 306 -9.43 2.33 -7.77
N ARG A 307 -8.55 3.28 -7.46
CA ARG A 307 -7.51 3.13 -6.43
C ARG A 307 -8.07 3.07 -5.01
N VAL A 308 -9.11 3.84 -4.70
CA VAL A 308 -9.80 3.77 -3.40
C VAL A 308 -10.45 2.39 -3.24
N LEU A 309 -11.08 1.87 -4.28
CA LEU A 309 -11.71 0.55 -4.26
C LEU A 309 -10.67 -0.55 -3.99
N GLU A 310 -9.50 -0.51 -4.63
CA GLU A 310 -8.41 -1.47 -4.38
C GLU A 310 -8.01 -1.51 -2.89
N VAL A 311 -7.85 -0.34 -2.25
CA VAL A 311 -7.48 -0.24 -0.83
C VAL A 311 -8.61 -0.77 0.06
N MET A 312 -9.85 -0.33 -0.18
CA MET A 312 -11.01 -0.72 0.62
C MET A 312 -11.30 -2.22 0.53
N GLN A 313 -11.17 -2.82 -0.66
CA GLN A 313 -11.47 -4.23 -0.88
C GLN A 313 -10.59 -5.14 -0.01
N SER A 314 -9.28 -4.91 0.06
CA SER A 314 -8.39 -5.70 0.91
C SER A 314 -8.68 -5.51 2.40
N TRP A 315 -9.09 -4.31 2.83
CA TRP A 315 -9.47 -4.05 4.23
C TRP A 315 -10.73 -4.82 4.62
N VAL A 316 -11.79 -4.74 3.80
CA VAL A 316 -13.05 -5.40 4.10
C VAL A 316 -12.89 -6.92 4.02
N THR A 317 -12.13 -7.44 3.05
CA THR A 317 -11.85 -8.88 2.94
C THR A 317 -11.10 -9.40 4.16
N ALA A 318 -10.06 -8.68 4.61
CA ALA A 318 -9.35 -9.02 5.84
C ALA A 318 -10.29 -9.03 7.06
N ALA A 319 -11.17 -8.04 7.19
CA ALA A 319 -12.14 -7.96 8.29
C ALA A 319 -13.13 -9.14 8.28
N VAL A 320 -13.66 -9.52 7.11
CA VAL A 320 -14.53 -10.69 6.94
C VAL A 320 -13.80 -11.98 7.33
N CYS A 321 -12.55 -12.16 6.88
CA CYS A 321 -11.72 -13.30 7.26
C CYS A 321 -11.46 -13.34 8.79
N CYS A 322 -11.25 -12.19 9.43
CA CYS A 322 -11.12 -12.11 10.89
C CYS A 322 -12.42 -12.48 11.62
N CYS A 323 -13.58 -12.04 11.12
CA CYS A 323 -14.87 -12.41 11.71
C CYS A 323 -15.15 -13.90 11.53
N ALA A 324 -14.76 -14.48 10.38
CA ALA A 324 -14.92 -15.89 10.08
C ALA A 324 -14.05 -16.82 10.96
N LEU A 325 -13.06 -16.28 11.69
CA LEU A 325 -12.29 -17.04 12.68
C LEU A 325 -13.08 -17.31 13.97
N TYR A 326 -14.22 -16.65 14.20
CA TYR A 326 -14.98 -16.71 15.45
C TYR A 326 -16.33 -17.44 15.27
N ASP A 327 -16.54 -18.58 15.95
CA ASP A 327 -17.85 -19.22 16.09
C ASP A 327 -18.41 -19.05 17.51
N PRO A 328 -19.48 -18.27 17.69
CA PRO A 328 -20.10 -18.06 19.00
C PRO A 328 -20.86 -19.28 19.55
N THR A 329 -21.19 -20.28 18.72
CA THR A 329 -22.09 -21.39 19.12
C THR A 329 -21.37 -22.62 19.67
N THR A 330 -20.09 -22.82 19.35
CA THR A 330 -19.34 -24.03 19.71
C THR A 330 -18.06 -23.77 20.50
N GLY A 331 -17.60 -22.52 20.58
CA GLY A 331 -16.27 -22.20 21.12
C GLY A 331 -15.08 -22.72 20.28
N LEU A 332 -15.32 -23.61 19.30
CA LEU A 332 -14.44 -24.14 18.26
C LEU A 332 -15.29 -24.80 17.15
N LEU A 333 -14.98 -24.57 15.87
CA LEU A 333 -15.79 -25.07 14.75
C LEU A 333 -15.50 -26.53 14.37
N ALA A 334 -16.54 -27.30 13.99
CA ALA A 334 -16.36 -28.56 13.27
C ALA A 334 -15.63 -28.27 11.94
N GLY A 335 -14.42 -28.83 11.77
CA GLY A 335 -13.49 -28.45 10.69
C GLY A 335 -12.42 -27.41 11.07
N ALA A 336 -12.29 -27.08 12.37
CA ALA A 336 -11.43 -26.00 12.88
C ALA A 336 -9.98 -26.00 12.35
N SER A 337 -9.34 -27.13 12.08
CA SER A 337 -7.93 -27.14 11.68
C SER A 337 -7.69 -26.63 10.25
N SER A 338 -8.51 -27.03 9.27
CA SER A 338 -8.42 -26.55 7.89
C SER A 338 -8.89 -25.10 7.80
N MET A 339 -9.97 -24.75 8.49
CA MET A 339 -10.52 -23.39 8.52
C MET A 339 -9.59 -22.38 9.21
N TRP A 340 -8.98 -22.76 10.34
CA TRP A 340 -7.97 -21.95 11.04
C TRP A 340 -6.77 -21.67 10.14
N THR A 341 -6.32 -22.66 9.40
CA THR A 341 -5.19 -22.52 8.47
C THR A 341 -5.58 -21.66 7.27
N ALA A 342 -6.80 -21.87 6.72
CA ALA A 342 -7.40 -21.07 5.64
C ALA A 342 -7.39 -19.58 5.98
N CYS A 343 -8.02 -19.26 7.10
CA CYS A 343 -8.26 -17.88 7.50
C CYS A 343 -6.97 -17.23 7.99
N LYS A 344 -6.01 -17.97 8.56
CA LYS A 344 -4.68 -17.43 8.86
C LYS A 344 -3.91 -17.01 7.61
N TRP A 345 -3.89 -17.88 6.59
CA TRP A 345 -3.30 -17.53 5.29
C TRP A 345 -4.07 -16.41 4.60
N GLY A 346 -5.41 -16.49 4.67
CA GLY A 346 -6.41 -15.48 4.35
C GLY A 346 -6.03 -14.08 4.83
N VAL A 347 -6.16 -13.91 6.15
CA VAL A 347 -5.88 -12.68 6.88
C VAL A 347 -4.45 -12.20 6.64
N SER A 348 -3.44 -13.09 6.66
CA SER A 348 -2.04 -12.67 6.52
C SER A 348 -1.74 -12.07 5.15
N MET A 349 -2.20 -12.72 4.07
CA MET A 349 -1.98 -12.21 2.71
C MET A 349 -2.84 -10.99 2.40
N GLU A 350 -4.09 -10.97 2.85
CA GLU A 350 -4.92 -9.76 2.70
C GLU A 350 -4.34 -8.59 3.47
N THR A 351 -3.83 -8.80 4.69
CA THR A 351 -3.12 -7.76 5.46
C THR A 351 -1.90 -7.24 4.70
N LEU A 352 -1.15 -8.13 4.03
CA LEU A 352 0.01 -7.76 3.21
C LEU A 352 -0.40 -6.95 1.97
N LEU A 353 -1.40 -7.41 1.21
CA LEU A 353 -1.92 -6.71 0.04
C LEU A 353 -2.51 -5.35 0.40
N SER A 354 -3.23 -5.31 1.51
CA SER A 354 -3.78 -4.12 2.15
C SER A 354 -2.67 -3.11 2.52
N TYR A 355 -1.56 -3.59 3.10
CA TYR A 355 -0.39 -2.76 3.39
C TYR A 355 0.24 -2.17 2.12
N TYR A 356 0.46 -3.00 1.08
CA TYR A 356 1.07 -2.53 -0.16
C TYR A 356 0.17 -1.58 -0.94
N SER A 357 -1.13 -1.89 -1.05
CA SER A 357 -2.10 -1.02 -1.76
C SER A 357 -2.20 0.35 -1.08
N MET A 358 -2.31 0.40 0.25
CA MET A 358 -2.30 1.66 1.00
C MET A 358 -0.99 2.44 0.79
N SER A 359 0.15 1.77 0.86
CA SER A 359 1.45 2.40 0.63
C SER A 359 1.56 2.99 -0.79
N MET A 360 1.07 2.28 -1.80
CA MET A 360 1.08 2.75 -3.18
C MET A 360 0.11 3.92 -3.39
N TYR A 361 -1.09 3.85 -2.80
CA TYR A 361 -2.07 4.93 -2.81
C TYR A 361 -1.49 6.22 -2.23
N LEU A 362 -0.92 6.14 -1.02
CA LEU A 362 -0.31 7.29 -0.34
C LEU A 362 0.89 7.84 -1.13
N SER A 363 1.74 6.98 -1.69
CA SER A 363 2.88 7.40 -2.51
C SER A 363 2.44 8.19 -3.76
N HIS A 364 1.30 7.82 -4.34
CA HIS A 364 0.78 8.46 -5.55
C HIS A 364 0.08 9.80 -5.26
N TYR A 365 -0.86 9.81 -4.31
CA TYR A 365 -1.74 10.95 -4.05
C TYR A 365 -1.24 11.89 -2.95
N HIS A 366 -0.42 11.40 -2.02
CA HIS A 366 0.08 12.16 -0.88
C HIS A 366 1.61 12.20 -0.87
N LYS A 367 2.18 12.92 -1.84
CA LYS A 367 3.64 12.99 -2.07
C LYS A 367 4.44 13.54 -0.89
N GLU A 368 3.81 14.31 -0.01
CA GLU A 368 4.44 14.83 1.20
C GLU A 368 4.69 13.75 2.25
N LEU A 369 3.96 12.62 2.19
CA LEU A 369 4.06 11.55 3.16
C LEU A 369 5.17 10.55 2.81
N ARG A 370 5.76 9.94 3.84
CA ARG A 370 6.61 8.75 3.74
C ARG A 370 5.69 7.53 3.71
N ALA A 371 5.10 7.27 2.56
CA ALA A 371 4.01 6.30 2.38
C ALA A 371 4.22 4.93 3.07
N PHE A 372 5.39 4.31 2.92
CA PHE A 372 5.68 3.04 3.59
C PHE A 372 5.79 3.15 5.11
N MET A 373 6.42 4.23 5.61
CA MET A 373 6.52 4.46 7.06
C MET A 373 5.15 4.78 7.67
N PHE A 374 4.35 5.60 6.98
CA PHE A 374 2.98 5.90 7.38
C PHE A 374 2.18 4.61 7.52
N THR A 375 2.20 3.77 6.47
CA THR A 375 1.47 2.52 6.47
C THR A 375 2.00 1.56 7.54
N PHE A 376 3.32 1.46 7.71
CA PHE A 376 3.93 0.65 8.78
C PHE A 376 3.45 1.07 10.17
N LEU A 377 3.46 2.37 10.47
CA LEU A 377 2.95 2.87 11.74
C LEU A 377 1.46 2.53 11.91
N VAL A 378 0.62 2.76 10.91
CA VAL A 378 -0.81 2.42 10.98
C VAL A 378 -1.02 0.95 11.35
N TYR A 379 -0.39 0.01 10.64
CA TYR A 379 -0.59 -1.42 10.90
C TYR A 379 -0.04 -1.85 12.25
N PHE A 380 1.12 -1.34 12.67
CA PHE A 380 1.69 -1.72 13.95
C PHE A 380 0.93 -1.10 15.14
N HIS A 381 0.24 0.04 14.97
CA HIS A 381 -0.70 0.54 15.97
C HIS A 381 -1.97 -0.32 16.04
N MET A 382 -2.47 -0.81 14.90
CA MET A 382 -3.56 -1.80 14.88
C MET A 382 -3.13 -3.11 15.55
N PHE A 383 -1.90 -3.58 15.31
CA PHE A 383 -1.34 -4.77 15.96
C PHE A 383 -1.12 -4.55 17.46
N ALA A 384 -0.72 -3.36 17.88
CA ALA A 384 -0.66 -2.98 19.29
C ALA A 384 -2.04 -3.02 19.94
N PHE A 385 -3.07 -2.51 19.26
CA PHE A 385 -4.46 -2.60 19.73
C PHE A 385 -4.94 -4.06 19.86
N VAL A 386 -4.63 -4.92 18.89
CA VAL A 386 -4.84 -6.38 19.02
C VAL A 386 -4.10 -6.94 20.23
N GLY A 387 -2.86 -6.50 20.47
CA GLY A 387 -2.08 -6.83 21.66
C GLY A 387 -2.77 -6.44 22.96
N VAL A 388 -3.40 -5.25 23.04
CA VAL A 388 -4.20 -4.83 24.20
C VAL A 388 -5.36 -5.79 24.42
N LEU A 389 -6.13 -6.11 23.37
CA LEU A 389 -7.26 -7.04 23.48
C LEU A 389 -6.81 -8.44 23.92
N MET A 390 -5.69 -8.94 23.39
CA MET A 390 -5.11 -10.22 23.79
C MET A 390 -4.65 -10.23 25.24
N LEU A 391 -3.99 -9.16 25.70
CA LEU A 391 -3.54 -9.02 27.08
C LEU A 391 -4.73 -9.03 28.05
N LEU A 392 -5.74 -8.19 27.79
CA LEU A 392 -6.92 -8.06 28.65
C LEU A 392 -7.76 -9.33 28.72
N SER A 393 -7.78 -10.10 27.63
CA SER A 393 -8.54 -11.36 27.55
C SER A 393 -7.78 -12.58 28.07
N HIS A 394 -6.48 -12.45 28.36
CA HIS A 394 -5.65 -13.57 28.78
C HIS A 394 -5.82 -13.85 30.29
N ARG A 395 -5.87 -15.14 30.66
CA ARG A 395 -6.02 -15.57 32.07
C ARG A 395 -4.95 -15.01 33.03
N SER A 396 -3.79 -14.66 32.49
CA SER A 396 -2.64 -14.09 33.22
C SER A 396 -2.41 -12.62 32.87
N ALA A 397 -3.47 -11.85 32.64
CA ALA A 397 -3.40 -10.44 32.19
C ALA A 397 -2.43 -9.59 33.02
N TRP A 398 -2.46 -9.70 34.35
CA TRP A 398 -1.55 -8.97 35.24
C TRP A 398 -0.08 -9.34 35.05
N HIS A 399 0.23 -10.63 34.90
CA HIS A 399 1.59 -11.08 34.64
C HIS A 399 2.11 -10.53 33.31
N LEU A 400 1.31 -10.64 32.25
CA LEU A 400 1.63 -10.06 30.94
C LEU A 400 1.82 -8.56 31.00
N PHE A 401 0.97 -7.85 31.76
CA PHE A 401 1.10 -6.40 31.96
C PHE A 401 2.48 -6.05 32.54
N PHE A 402 2.87 -6.68 33.64
CA PHE A 402 4.18 -6.39 34.26
C PHE A 402 5.35 -6.83 33.38
N GLU A 403 5.24 -7.92 32.62
CA GLU A 403 6.26 -8.30 31.63
C GLU A 403 6.39 -7.27 30.51
N VAL A 404 5.28 -6.76 29.96
CA VAL A 404 5.29 -5.73 28.93
C VAL A 404 5.96 -4.46 29.46
N ILE A 405 5.63 -4.03 30.68
CA ILE A 405 6.27 -2.89 31.33
C ILE A 405 7.77 -3.16 31.57
N GLY A 406 8.14 -4.36 32.03
CA GLY A 406 9.54 -4.72 32.23
C GLY A 406 10.35 -4.70 30.93
N PHE A 407 9.83 -5.32 29.86
CA PHE A 407 10.47 -5.31 28.54
C PHE A 407 10.51 -3.92 27.93
N TYR A 408 9.47 -3.11 28.15
CA TYR A 408 9.46 -1.70 27.78
C TYR A 408 10.61 -0.93 28.45
N MET A 409 10.80 -1.08 29.77
CA MET A 409 11.87 -0.39 30.51
C MET A 409 13.25 -0.86 30.05
N VAL A 410 13.45 -2.18 29.92
CA VAL A 410 14.71 -2.78 29.45
C VAL A 410 15.04 -2.37 28.02
N GLY A 411 14.05 -2.32 27.13
CA GLY A 411 14.21 -1.78 25.78
C GLY A 411 14.55 -0.30 25.77
N GLY A 412 13.94 0.48 26.67
CA GLY A 412 14.23 1.90 26.88
C GLY A 412 15.71 2.17 27.15
N LEU A 413 16.38 1.32 27.95
CA LEU A 413 17.82 1.43 28.22
C LEU A 413 18.69 1.38 26.95
N GLY A 414 18.25 0.64 25.92
CA GLY A 414 18.93 0.62 24.62
C GLY A 414 18.87 1.96 23.87
N ILE A 415 17.85 2.77 24.14
CA ILE A 415 17.75 4.14 23.64
C ILE A 415 18.56 5.08 24.52
N THR A 416 18.29 5.10 25.84
CA THR A 416 18.85 6.08 26.77
C THR A 416 20.34 5.88 27.01
N CYS A 417 20.76 4.71 27.49
CA CYS A 417 22.17 4.40 27.72
C CYS A 417 22.89 4.19 26.39
N GLY A 418 22.24 3.56 25.41
CA GLY A 418 22.80 3.29 24.08
C GLY A 418 22.77 4.49 23.14
N ALA A 419 21.74 4.56 22.30
CA ALA A 419 21.68 5.50 21.18
C ALA A 419 21.92 6.97 21.60
N HIS A 420 21.41 7.35 22.76
CA HIS A 420 21.46 8.71 23.27
C HIS A 420 22.78 9.05 23.96
N ARG A 421 23.03 8.51 25.16
CA ARG A 421 24.18 8.92 25.99
C ARG A 421 25.52 8.42 25.45
N LEU A 422 25.57 7.18 24.96
CA LEU A 422 26.80 6.57 24.44
C LEU A 422 27.13 7.03 23.02
N TRP A 423 26.20 6.85 22.07
CA TRP A 423 26.51 7.08 20.64
C TRP A 423 26.22 8.50 20.18
N ALA A 424 25.08 9.12 20.52
CA ALA A 424 24.79 10.48 20.08
C ALA A 424 25.68 11.50 20.78
N HIS A 425 25.82 11.40 22.11
CA HIS A 425 26.49 12.40 22.95
C HIS A 425 27.90 12.05 23.41
N ARG A 426 28.32 10.78 23.32
CA ARG A 426 29.66 10.33 23.74
C ARG A 426 29.99 10.71 25.19
N SER A 427 28.97 10.73 26.04
CA SER A 427 29.08 11.15 27.44
C SER A 427 29.84 10.15 28.32
N TYR A 428 29.99 8.90 27.86
CA TYR A 428 30.82 7.89 28.50
C TYR A 428 31.43 6.93 27.47
N LYS A 429 32.44 6.15 27.89
CA LYS A 429 33.08 5.10 27.08
C LYS A 429 32.65 3.73 27.57
N ALA A 430 32.37 2.83 26.64
CA ALA A 430 31.91 1.48 26.94
C ALA A 430 32.81 0.41 26.32
N ALA A 431 33.08 -0.65 27.09
CA ALA A 431 33.70 -1.86 26.58
C ALA A 431 32.78 -2.59 25.58
N LEU A 432 33.36 -3.44 24.74
CA LEU A 432 32.62 -4.14 23.68
C LEU A 432 31.40 -4.94 24.17
N PRO A 433 31.44 -5.69 25.30
CA PRO A 433 30.26 -6.40 25.78
C PRO A 433 29.07 -5.48 26.03
N TRP A 434 29.29 -4.32 26.67
CA TRP A 434 28.24 -3.34 26.92
C TRP A 434 27.69 -2.74 25.62
N ARG A 435 28.57 -2.43 24.66
CA ARG A 435 28.16 -1.94 23.33
C ARG A 435 27.29 -2.95 22.58
N ILE A 436 27.61 -4.24 22.68
CA ILE A 436 26.80 -5.31 22.09
C ILE A 436 25.44 -5.41 22.80
N SER A 437 25.41 -5.35 24.14
CA SER A 437 24.16 -5.33 24.89
C SER A 437 23.27 -4.14 24.49
N MET A 438 23.83 -2.93 24.42
CA MET A 438 23.11 -1.73 24.00
C MET A 438 22.66 -1.81 22.53
N LEU A 439 23.44 -2.43 21.65
CA LEU A 439 23.04 -2.69 20.27
C LEU A 439 21.78 -3.56 20.22
N ILE A 440 21.77 -4.67 20.97
CA ILE A 440 20.62 -5.58 21.01
C ILE A 440 19.39 -4.89 21.60
N LEU A 441 19.55 -4.18 22.73
CA LEU A 441 18.44 -3.45 23.37
C LEU A 441 17.93 -2.29 22.50
N ASN A 442 18.80 -1.58 21.80
CA ASN A 442 18.39 -0.56 20.82
C ASN A 442 17.60 -1.20 19.67
N SER A 443 18.04 -2.35 19.18
CA SER A 443 17.36 -3.11 18.13
C SER A 443 16.00 -3.62 18.60
N PHE A 444 15.89 -4.00 19.88
CA PHE A 444 14.65 -4.34 20.53
C PHE A 444 13.68 -3.15 20.56
N ALA A 445 14.16 -1.94 20.85
CA ALA A 445 13.37 -0.70 20.85
C ALA A 445 12.97 -0.22 19.44
N ASN A 446 13.73 -0.58 18.40
CA ASN A 446 13.41 -0.34 16.98
C ASN A 446 12.94 1.09 16.67
N GLN A 447 13.83 2.07 16.88
CA GLN A 447 13.59 3.49 16.58
C GLN A 447 14.44 3.98 15.40
N GLY A 448 14.77 3.07 14.48
CA GLY A 448 15.79 3.26 13.44
C GLY A 448 17.16 2.78 13.90
N SER A 449 18.11 2.65 12.96
CA SER A 449 19.49 2.30 13.32
C SER A 449 20.14 3.36 14.21
N ILE A 450 21.07 2.94 15.06
CA ILE A 450 21.88 3.82 15.94
C ILE A 450 22.48 4.97 15.13
N TYR A 451 22.96 4.71 13.91
CA TYR A 451 23.50 5.73 13.03
C TYR A 451 22.47 6.81 12.69
N HIS A 452 21.28 6.40 12.23
CA HIS A 452 20.22 7.34 11.84
C HIS A 452 19.68 8.11 13.05
N TRP A 453 19.43 7.41 14.16
CA TRP A 453 18.95 7.99 15.41
C TRP A 453 19.95 9.02 15.95
N SER A 454 21.23 8.64 16.07
CA SER A 454 22.28 9.52 16.61
C SER A 454 22.52 10.74 15.72
N ARG A 455 22.54 10.57 14.39
CA ARG A 455 22.68 11.71 13.47
C ARG A 455 21.53 12.68 13.64
N ASP A 456 20.29 12.21 13.62
CA ASP A 456 19.12 13.07 13.73
C ASP A 456 19.06 13.76 15.10
N HIS A 457 19.43 13.06 16.18
CA HIS A 457 19.54 13.63 17.53
C HIS A 457 20.61 14.73 17.64
N ARG A 458 21.78 14.53 17.00
CA ARG A 458 22.82 15.57 16.91
C ARG A 458 22.35 16.79 16.13
N VAL A 459 21.60 16.61 15.05
CA VAL A 459 20.99 17.73 14.30
C VAL A 459 20.02 18.49 15.20
N HIS A 460 19.18 17.78 15.95
CA HIS A 460 18.23 18.36 16.88
C HIS A 460 18.93 19.21 17.95
N HIS A 461 19.96 18.70 18.64
CA HIS A 461 20.68 19.52 19.62
C HIS A 461 21.31 20.78 19.01
N LYS A 462 21.89 20.66 17.81
CA LYS A 462 22.54 21.80 17.13
C LYS A 462 21.53 22.86 16.69
N ASN A 463 20.33 22.46 16.28
CA ASN A 463 19.35 23.33 15.64
C ASN A 463 17.96 23.27 16.30
N SER A 464 17.92 23.01 17.62
CA SER A 464 16.70 22.71 18.37
C SER A 464 15.62 23.77 18.15
N ASP A 465 14.38 23.32 17.89
CA ASP A 465 13.22 24.18 17.70
C ASP A 465 13.33 25.19 16.54
N THR A 466 14.13 24.86 15.52
CA THR A 466 14.24 25.61 14.26
C THR A 466 13.76 24.79 13.06
N ALA A 467 13.64 25.40 11.88
CA ALA A 467 13.26 24.70 10.66
C ALA A 467 14.18 23.53 10.26
N SER A 468 15.43 23.53 10.74
CA SER A 468 16.43 22.49 10.52
C SER A 468 16.35 21.33 11.53
N ASP A 469 15.54 21.45 12.58
CA ASP A 469 15.27 20.39 13.54
C ASP A 469 14.38 19.30 12.93
N PRO A 470 14.80 18.01 12.93
CA PRO A 470 13.97 16.92 12.43
C PRO A 470 12.59 16.85 13.10
N TYR A 471 12.47 17.20 14.38
CA TYR A 471 11.24 17.14 15.16
C TYR A 471 10.88 18.49 15.80
N ASP A 472 11.12 19.57 15.05
CA ASP A 472 10.76 20.95 15.38
C ASP A 472 9.42 21.09 16.10
N SER A 473 9.47 21.47 17.38
CA SER A 473 8.27 21.68 18.21
C SER A 473 7.42 22.87 17.76
N SER A 474 7.97 23.79 16.95
CA SER A 474 7.24 24.98 16.46
C SER A 474 6.11 24.62 15.49
N LYS A 475 6.21 23.45 14.86
CA LYS A 475 5.19 22.90 13.95
C LYS A 475 4.02 22.25 14.68
N GLY A 476 4.00 22.31 16.01
CA GLY A 476 2.92 21.84 16.86
C GLY A 476 3.16 20.46 17.45
N PHE A 477 2.41 20.16 18.51
CA PHE A 477 2.56 18.96 19.32
C PHE A 477 2.53 17.66 18.51
N PHE A 478 1.56 17.53 17.59
CA PHE A 478 1.45 16.33 16.76
C PHE A 478 2.69 16.10 15.88
N TYR A 479 3.26 17.17 15.32
CA TYR A 479 4.43 17.07 14.46
C TYR A 479 5.64 16.53 15.23
N CYS A 480 6.00 17.14 16.36
CA CYS A 480 7.16 16.71 17.14
C CYS A 480 6.95 15.38 17.87
N HIS A 481 5.71 15.02 18.21
CA HIS A 481 5.39 13.71 18.78
C HIS A 481 5.53 12.58 17.76
N MET A 482 4.85 12.67 16.61
CA MET A 482 4.80 11.55 15.65
C MET A 482 4.82 12.01 14.18
N GLY A 483 4.29 13.19 13.88
CA GLY A 483 4.11 13.69 12.53
C GLY A 483 5.42 13.78 11.72
N TRP A 484 6.54 14.10 12.36
CA TRP A 484 7.86 14.11 11.71
C TRP A 484 8.24 12.75 11.09
N LEU A 485 7.67 11.65 11.59
CA LEU A 485 7.83 10.33 10.99
C LEU A 485 6.89 10.07 9.80
N LEU A 486 5.79 10.79 9.72
CA LEU A 486 4.78 10.63 8.67
C LEU A 486 5.15 11.43 7.42
N TYR A 487 5.75 12.60 7.59
CA TYR A 487 6.15 13.49 6.50
C TYR A 487 7.58 13.25 6.02
N LYS A 488 7.84 13.56 4.75
CA LYS A 488 9.21 13.63 4.22
C LYS A 488 9.96 14.75 4.95
N LYS A 489 11.25 14.52 5.21
CA LYS A 489 12.09 15.51 5.87
C LYS A 489 12.20 16.78 5.00
N PRO A 490 12.02 17.98 5.58
CA PRO A 490 12.30 19.23 4.90
C PRO A 490 13.75 19.31 4.40
N GLN A 491 13.99 20.13 3.39
CA GLN A 491 15.32 20.25 2.78
C GLN A 491 16.35 20.81 3.77
N GLU A 492 15.92 21.70 4.66
CA GLU A 492 16.72 22.31 5.72
C GLU A 492 17.29 21.25 6.67
N VAL A 493 16.46 20.28 7.07
CA VAL A 493 16.87 19.14 7.90
C VAL A 493 17.88 18.26 7.17
N LEU A 494 17.71 18.06 5.86
CA LEU A 494 18.64 17.26 5.05
C LEU A 494 19.99 17.93 4.88
N ILE A 495 20.03 19.25 4.75
CA ILE A 495 21.26 20.05 4.69
C ILE A 495 21.96 19.98 6.04
N ALA A 496 21.25 20.33 7.12
CA ALA A 496 21.81 20.31 8.47
C ALA A 496 22.33 18.92 8.87
N GLY A 497 21.67 17.84 8.42
CA GLY A 497 22.13 16.47 8.64
C GLY A 497 23.40 16.07 7.91
N LYS A 498 23.78 16.77 6.82
CA LYS A 498 25.07 16.56 6.14
C LYS A 498 26.23 17.27 6.85
N ASP A 499 25.92 18.33 7.60
CA ASP A 499 26.89 19.13 8.34
C ASP A 499 27.27 18.53 9.71
N ILE A 500 26.62 17.42 10.10
CA ILE A 500 26.94 16.70 11.33
C ILE A 500 28.02 15.65 11.06
N ASP A 501 29.13 15.76 11.79
CA ASP A 501 30.15 14.72 11.81
C ASP A 501 29.59 13.43 12.45
N CYS A 502 29.75 12.32 11.73
CA CYS A 502 29.35 10.98 12.12
C CYS A 502 30.48 9.96 11.90
N SER A 503 31.72 10.42 11.71
CA SER A 503 32.89 9.56 11.50
C SER A 503 33.05 8.53 12.63
N ASP A 504 32.91 8.99 13.86
CA ASP A 504 32.94 8.17 15.08
C ASP A 504 31.91 7.01 15.06
N LEU A 505 30.71 7.26 14.55
CA LEU A 505 29.66 6.23 14.42
C LEU A 505 29.99 5.20 13.33
N LEU A 506 30.76 5.59 12.31
CA LEU A 506 31.19 4.72 11.21
C LEU A 506 32.43 3.89 11.59
N GLU A 507 33.18 4.32 12.60
CA GLU A 507 34.30 3.57 13.16
C GLU A 507 33.83 2.49 14.15
N ASP A 508 32.62 2.64 14.73
CA ASP A 508 32.03 1.67 15.65
C ASP A 508 31.48 0.42 14.91
N PRO A 509 32.05 -0.79 15.12
CA PRO A 509 31.59 -2.00 14.45
C PRO A 509 30.14 -2.39 14.77
N CYS A 510 29.66 -2.13 16.00
CA CYS A 510 28.29 -2.43 16.41
C CYS A 510 27.31 -1.58 15.60
N VAL A 511 27.60 -0.29 15.45
CA VAL A 511 26.77 0.65 14.69
C VAL A 511 26.76 0.29 13.20
N VAL A 512 27.94 -0.03 12.64
CA VAL A 512 28.06 -0.39 11.21
C VAL A 512 27.32 -1.68 10.89
N ILE A 513 27.41 -2.71 11.74
CA ILE A 513 26.70 -3.98 11.54
C ILE A 513 25.19 -3.74 11.58
N GLN A 514 24.69 -3.03 12.61
CA GLN A 514 23.26 -2.74 12.71
C GLN A 514 22.77 -1.99 11.48
N ARG A 515 23.48 -0.94 11.06
CA ARG A 515 23.13 -0.13 9.90
C ARG A 515 23.08 -0.95 8.61
N LYS A 516 23.99 -1.92 8.43
CA LYS A 516 24.00 -2.80 7.25
C LYS A 516 22.82 -3.78 7.22
N LEU A 517 22.31 -4.16 8.39
CA LEU A 517 21.24 -5.15 8.53
C LEU A 517 19.85 -4.53 8.80
N ASP A 518 19.79 -3.22 9.02
CA ASP A 518 18.55 -2.44 9.15
C ASP A 518 17.78 -2.44 7.80
N PRO A 519 16.44 -2.58 7.80
CA PRO A 519 15.54 -2.65 8.95
C PRO A 519 15.35 -4.06 9.53
N TRP A 520 15.80 -5.11 8.84
CA TRP A 520 15.44 -6.50 9.17
C TRP A 520 16.01 -6.96 10.51
N TRP A 521 17.22 -6.51 10.86
CA TRP A 521 17.81 -6.78 12.18
C TRP A 521 16.94 -6.21 13.31
N ASN A 522 16.60 -4.92 13.25
CA ASN A 522 15.77 -4.29 14.26
C ASN A 522 14.38 -4.93 14.32
N GLN A 523 13.75 -5.22 13.18
CA GLN A 523 12.45 -5.90 13.14
C GLN A 523 12.49 -7.32 13.73
N PHE A 524 13.59 -8.05 13.51
CA PHE A 524 13.77 -9.38 14.11
C PHE A 524 13.78 -9.28 15.64
N PHE A 525 14.63 -8.44 16.22
CA PHE A 525 14.72 -8.27 17.67
C PHE A 525 13.43 -7.67 18.25
N CYS A 526 12.78 -6.76 17.54
CA CYS A 526 11.60 -6.07 18.05
C CYS A 526 10.32 -6.90 18.00
N PHE A 527 10.15 -7.79 17.01
CA PHE A 527 8.87 -8.49 16.80
C PHE A 527 9.00 -10.01 16.74
N VAL A 528 10.00 -10.53 16.02
CA VAL A 528 10.17 -11.98 15.85
C VAL A 528 10.69 -12.63 17.13
N LEU A 529 11.69 -12.02 17.77
CA LEU A 529 12.26 -12.53 19.02
C LEU A 529 11.22 -12.55 20.16
N PRO A 530 10.42 -11.50 20.39
CA PRO A 530 9.24 -11.57 21.27
C PRO A 530 8.25 -12.66 20.90
N GLY A 531 8.00 -12.87 19.60
CA GLY A 531 7.18 -13.99 19.15
C GLY A 531 7.76 -15.34 19.54
N ILE A 532 9.07 -15.55 19.37
CA ILE A 532 9.77 -16.77 19.80
C ILE A 532 9.65 -16.93 21.33
N TYR A 533 9.84 -15.86 22.10
CA TYR A 533 9.64 -15.87 23.55
C TYR A 533 8.21 -16.29 23.92
N GLY A 534 7.20 -15.69 23.27
CA GLY A 534 5.79 -16.05 23.48
C GLY A 534 5.48 -17.51 23.12
N TYR A 535 6.14 -18.06 22.10
CA TYR A 535 6.03 -19.47 21.76
C TYR A 535 6.56 -20.37 22.89
N TYR A 536 7.74 -20.09 23.45
CA TYR A 536 8.31 -20.92 24.51
C TYR A 536 7.65 -20.75 25.88
N VAL A 537 7.22 -19.54 26.23
CA VAL A 537 6.66 -19.24 27.57
C VAL A 537 5.14 -19.44 27.62
N TYR A 538 4.45 -19.04 26.56
CA TYR A 538 2.98 -19.02 26.52
C TYR A 538 2.38 -19.98 25.48
N ASN A 539 3.20 -20.80 24.82
CA ASN A 539 2.79 -21.67 23.72
C ASN A 539 2.07 -20.91 22.59
N SER A 540 2.41 -19.63 22.40
CA SER A 540 1.77 -18.76 21.41
C SER A 540 2.74 -17.72 20.86
N PHE A 541 3.23 -17.97 19.63
CA PHE A 541 4.05 -17.00 18.91
C PHE A 541 3.34 -15.65 18.75
N TRP A 542 2.03 -15.68 18.48
CA TRP A 542 1.23 -14.50 18.23
C TRP A 542 0.99 -13.66 19.48
N LEU A 543 0.85 -14.30 20.65
CA LEU A 543 0.80 -13.55 21.92
C LEU A 543 2.10 -12.75 22.11
N GLY A 544 3.25 -13.40 21.91
CA GLY A 544 4.56 -12.74 21.96
C GLY A 544 4.72 -11.62 20.92
N PHE A 545 4.29 -11.86 19.67
CA PHE A 545 4.38 -10.88 18.59
C PHE A 545 3.50 -9.64 18.85
N PHE A 546 2.24 -9.82 19.24
CA PHE A 546 1.29 -8.71 19.42
C PHE A 546 1.47 -8.00 20.77
N VAL A 547 1.67 -8.75 21.86
CA VAL A 547 1.77 -8.18 23.22
C VAL A 547 3.19 -7.71 23.53
N HIS A 548 4.17 -8.62 23.50
CA HIS A 548 5.57 -8.29 23.84
C HIS A 548 6.33 -7.61 22.68
N GLY A 549 5.83 -7.73 21.45
CA GLY A 549 6.36 -7.07 20.25
C GLY A 549 5.65 -5.73 19.98
N ALA A 550 4.50 -5.77 19.31
CA ALA A 550 3.81 -4.59 18.78
C ALA A 550 3.29 -3.63 19.86
N LEU A 551 2.57 -4.11 20.88
CA LEU A 551 2.07 -3.28 21.98
C LEU A 551 3.22 -2.62 22.74
N ARG A 552 4.18 -3.42 23.20
CA ARG A 552 5.37 -2.92 23.91
C ARG A 552 6.15 -1.90 23.07
N TRP A 553 6.37 -2.17 21.78
CA TRP A 553 7.05 -1.24 20.86
C TRP A 553 6.30 0.08 20.71
N CYS A 554 4.97 0.04 20.53
CA CYS A 554 4.13 1.23 20.45
C CYS A 554 4.22 2.06 21.73
N MET A 555 4.18 1.42 22.91
CA MET A 555 4.40 2.09 24.18
C MET A 555 5.79 2.74 24.26
N THR A 556 6.85 2.01 23.87
CA THR A 556 8.23 2.53 23.83
C THR A 556 8.33 3.77 22.94
N LEU A 557 7.72 3.75 21.76
CA LEU A 557 7.73 4.89 20.85
C LEU A 557 7.05 6.11 21.46
N HIS A 558 5.81 5.97 21.92
CA HIS A 558 5.07 7.09 22.50
C HIS A 558 5.79 7.67 23.72
N ALA A 559 6.41 6.83 24.54
CA ALA A 559 7.23 7.27 25.65
C ALA A 559 8.44 8.09 25.20
N THR A 560 9.23 7.62 24.25
CA THR A 560 10.35 8.40 23.72
C THR A 560 9.87 9.69 23.06
N TRP A 561 8.77 9.65 22.32
CA TRP A 561 8.21 10.84 21.67
C TRP A 561 7.70 11.88 22.65
N THR A 562 7.39 11.53 23.89
CA THR A 562 7.12 12.54 24.94
C THR A 562 8.33 13.42 25.23
N VAL A 563 9.56 12.96 24.99
CA VAL A 563 10.78 13.78 25.11
C VAL A 563 10.74 14.91 24.08
N ASN A 564 10.43 14.61 22.81
CA ASN A 564 10.37 15.60 21.74
C ASN A 564 9.14 16.53 21.83
N SER A 565 8.11 16.12 22.56
CA SER A 565 6.81 16.80 22.60
C SER A 565 6.48 17.36 23.97
N VAL A 566 6.13 16.51 24.94
CA VAL A 566 5.82 16.94 26.31
C VAL A 566 6.95 17.78 26.90
N ALA A 567 8.20 17.35 26.80
CA ALA A 567 9.35 18.06 27.37
C ALA A 567 9.83 19.28 26.53
N HIS A 568 9.13 19.64 25.46
CA HIS A 568 9.32 20.94 24.77
C HIS A 568 8.15 21.91 25.02
N PHE A 569 6.99 21.39 25.43
CA PHE A 569 5.78 22.20 25.66
C PHE A 569 5.56 22.52 27.15
N TRP A 570 5.72 21.53 28.03
CA TRP A 570 5.34 21.62 29.44
C TRP A 570 6.49 21.26 30.38
N GLY A 571 6.65 22.08 31.42
CA GLY A 571 7.66 21.90 32.45
C GLY A 571 8.43 23.18 32.77
N ASP A 572 9.29 23.08 33.78
CA ASP A 572 10.16 24.17 34.23
C ASP A 572 11.42 24.30 33.37
N ARG A 573 12.02 25.49 33.35
CA ARG A 573 13.23 25.78 32.55
C ARG A 573 14.32 26.48 33.36
N PRO A 574 14.82 25.84 34.42
CA PRO A 574 15.70 26.50 35.39
C PRO A 574 17.09 26.86 34.84
N TYR A 575 17.59 26.13 33.84
CA TYR A 575 18.97 26.29 33.32
C TYR A 575 19.03 27.14 32.06
N ALA A 576 18.03 27.03 31.19
CA ALA A 576 17.91 27.82 29.96
C ALA A 576 16.47 28.34 29.76
N PRO A 577 16.08 29.45 30.42
CA PRO A 577 14.69 29.95 30.40
C PRO A 577 14.18 30.41 29.02
N LYS A 578 15.10 30.70 28.09
CA LYS A 578 14.77 31.23 26.75
C LYS A 578 14.63 30.14 25.68
N THR A 579 15.00 28.90 25.96
CA THR A 579 14.83 27.76 25.05
C THR A 579 13.51 27.04 25.37
N ARG A 580 13.04 26.14 24.49
CA ARG A 580 11.80 25.38 24.77
C ARG A 580 11.97 24.11 25.61
N PRO A 581 13.08 23.34 25.54
CA PRO A 581 13.29 22.16 26.37
C PRO A 581 13.02 22.47 27.84
N SER A 582 12.25 21.61 28.50
CA SER A 582 11.78 21.78 29.86
C SER A 582 11.93 20.50 30.67
N GLU A 583 12.07 20.66 31.98
CA GLU A 583 12.09 19.57 32.94
C GLU A 583 10.68 19.01 33.10
N SER A 584 10.51 17.71 32.85
CA SER A 584 9.22 17.01 32.90
C SER A 584 9.36 15.70 33.66
N ILE A 585 8.85 15.66 34.90
CA ILE A 585 8.85 14.44 35.71
C ILE A 585 8.04 13.30 35.07
N PHE A 586 6.95 13.65 34.38
CA PHE A 586 6.13 12.69 33.64
C PHE A 586 6.96 12.03 32.53
N THR A 587 7.62 12.85 31.70
CA THR A 587 8.53 12.37 30.64
C THR A 587 9.64 11.53 31.25
N SER A 588 10.17 11.92 32.41
CA SER A 588 11.24 11.18 33.07
C SER A 588 10.79 9.78 33.51
N PHE A 589 9.58 9.67 34.07
CA PHE A 589 9.01 8.39 34.48
C PHE A 589 8.78 7.45 33.30
N VAL A 590 8.16 7.95 32.22
CA VAL A 590 7.88 7.12 31.05
C VAL A 590 9.16 6.84 30.26
N ALA A 591 9.97 7.85 29.95
CA ALA A 591 11.16 7.70 29.11
C ALA A 591 12.43 7.31 29.88
N VAL A 592 12.31 6.58 31.00
CA VAL A 592 13.43 5.96 31.72
C VAL A 592 14.54 6.95 32.11
N GLY A 593 14.16 8.15 32.55
CA GLY A 593 15.08 9.18 33.03
C GLY A 593 15.34 10.35 32.06
N GLU A 594 14.76 10.34 30.87
CA GLU A 594 15.03 11.35 29.82
C GLU A 594 14.14 12.60 29.89
N GLY A 595 13.47 12.83 31.03
CA GLY A 595 12.58 13.97 31.21
C GLY A 595 13.27 15.25 31.67
N TRP A 596 14.54 15.19 32.06
CA TRP A 596 15.31 16.33 32.57
C TRP A 596 15.92 17.13 31.40
N HIS A 597 15.03 17.61 30.53
CA HIS A 597 15.37 17.98 29.16
C HIS A 597 16.00 19.37 29.02
N ASN A 598 15.68 20.31 29.92
CA ASN A 598 16.32 21.63 29.95
C ASN A 598 17.79 21.51 30.37
N TRP A 599 18.09 20.69 31.39
CA TRP A 599 19.45 20.33 31.78
C TRP A 599 20.18 19.65 30.63
N HIS A 600 19.56 18.62 30.05
CA HIS A 600 20.16 17.85 28.97
C HIS A 600 20.54 18.70 27.75
N HIS A 601 19.68 19.65 27.35
CA HIS A 601 20.00 20.56 26.25
C HIS A 601 21.10 21.56 26.59
N MET A 602 21.19 22.00 27.85
CA MET A 602 22.24 22.90 28.31
C MET A 602 23.60 22.18 28.47
N TYR A 603 23.58 20.92 28.93
CA TYR A 603 24.76 20.11 29.24
C TYR A 603 24.70 18.74 28.53
N PRO A 604 24.73 18.70 27.18
CA PRO A 604 24.52 17.47 26.41
C PRO A 604 25.63 16.42 26.61
N TYR A 605 26.80 16.83 27.08
CA TYR A 605 27.93 15.96 27.38
C TYR A 605 27.82 15.23 28.73
N ASP A 606 26.87 15.62 29.59
CA ASP A 606 26.65 15.01 30.89
C ASP A 606 26.03 13.61 30.74
N TYR A 607 26.68 12.58 31.30
CA TYR A 607 26.24 11.19 31.17
C TYR A 607 24.97 10.87 31.95
N ALA A 608 24.68 11.63 33.01
CA ALA A 608 23.45 11.49 33.76
C ALA A 608 22.28 12.15 33.04
N ALA A 609 22.51 13.16 32.20
CA ALA A 609 21.46 13.96 31.56
C ALA A 609 20.49 14.61 32.57
N ALA A 610 20.91 14.75 33.83
CA ALA A 610 20.15 15.37 34.92
C ALA A 610 21.12 15.87 36.01
N GLU A 611 20.74 16.93 36.73
CA GLU A 611 21.54 17.50 37.83
C GLU A 611 21.66 16.54 39.03
N GLY A 612 20.52 16.08 39.57
CA GLY A 612 20.47 15.39 40.86
C GLY A 612 20.78 13.89 40.84
N GLY A 613 20.62 13.27 42.02
CA GLY A 613 20.79 11.83 42.19
C GLY A 613 19.72 11.01 41.47
N VAL A 614 19.97 9.70 41.30
CA VAL A 614 19.08 8.75 40.60
C VAL A 614 17.63 8.76 41.10
N PHE A 615 17.42 9.00 42.40
CA PHE A 615 16.09 9.01 43.02
C PHE A 615 15.49 10.41 43.13
N GLU A 616 16.31 11.45 43.28
CA GLU A 616 15.88 12.85 43.34
C GLU A 616 15.35 13.28 41.97
N ASN A 617 16.16 13.05 40.94
CA ASN A 617 15.76 13.10 39.56
C ASN A 617 15.64 11.67 39.08
N TYR A 618 14.44 11.08 39.18
CA TYR A 618 14.15 9.72 38.72
C TYR A 618 14.88 9.45 37.39
N ASN A 619 15.93 8.62 37.44
CA ASN A 619 16.81 8.41 36.29
C ASN A 619 17.45 7.03 36.33
N PRO A 620 16.67 5.97 36.02
CA PRO A 620 17.18 4.60 36.02
C PRO A 620 18.35 4.39 35.06
N SER A 621 18.47 5.19 34.01
CA SER A 621 19.57 5.10 33.03
C SER A 621 20.92 5.57 33.59
N LYS A 622 20.93 6.33 34.68
CA LYS A 622 22.15 6.75 35.40
C LYS A 622 22.70 5.65 36.30
N LEU A 623 21.85 4.74 36.78
CA LEU A 623 22.22 3.57 37.58
C LEU A 623 22.90 2.52 36.70
#